data_AF-A0A3D0US27-F1
#
_entry.id   AF-A0A3D0US27-F1
#
_cell.length_a   1.000
_cell.length_b   1.000
_cell.length_c   1.000
_cell.angle_alpha   90.00
_cell.angle_beta   90.00
_cell.angle_gamma   90.00
#
_symmetry.space_group_name_H-M   'P 1'
#
loop_
_entity.id
_entity.type
_entity.pdbx_description
1 polymer ?
#
loop_
_entity_poly.entity_id
_entity_poly.type
_entity_poly.pdbx_seq_one_letter_code
_entity_poly.pdbx_strand_id
1 'polypeptide(L)' 'MFDQLVKEFSENYCINKDQIFVVGHSLGAWFTNSLSCARGDVIRAIGSVGGGTTINRCS' A
#
# COMPACT_ATOMS: atom_id res chain seq x y z
N MET A 1 -7.18 -7.97 -1.71
CA MET A 1 -6.10 -8.30 -2.67
C MET A 1 -4.72 -8.05 -2.07
N PHE A 2 -4.39 -6.84 -1.62
CA PHE A 2 -3.09 -6.53 -1.00
C PHE A 2 -2.68 -7.54 0.10
N ASP A 3 -3.57 -7.78 1.08
CA ASP A 3 -3.29 -8.71 2.18
C ASP A 3 -2.96 -10.14 1.70
N GLN A 4 -3.60 -10.58 0.62
CA GLN A 4 -3.35 -11.90 0.01
C GLN A 4 -1.95 -11.98 -0.59
N LEU A 5 -1.50 -10.93 -1.29
CA LEU A 5 -0.16 -10.84 -1.86
C LEU A 5 0.90 -10.83 -0.76
N VAL A 6 0.69 -10.03 0.30
CA VAL A 6 1.61 -10.00 1.45
C VAL A 6 1.69 -11.37 2.11
N LYS A 7 0.56 -12.06 2.29
CA LYS A 7 0.51 -13.42 2.82
C LYS A 7 1.29 -14.39 1.93
N GLU A 8 0.97 -14.46 0.65
CA GLU A 8 1.59 -15.38 -0.29
C GLU A 8 3.11 -15.14 -0.39
N PHE A 9 3.55 -13.87 -0.41
CA PHE A 9 4.98 -13.56 -0.44
C PHE A 9 5.67 -13.87 0.88
N SER A 10 4.98 -13.68 2.01
CA SER A 10 5.49 -14.06 3.33
C SER A 10 5.66 -15.57 3.51
N GLU A 11 4.84 -16.37 2.83
CA GLU A 11 4.88 -17.83 2.88
C GLU A 11 5.96 -18.40 1.95
N ASN A 12 6.16 -17.77 0.79
CA ASN A 12 7.05 -18.28 -0.24
C ASN A 12 8.45 -17.62 -0.27
N TYR A 13 8.62 -16.45 0.35
CA TYR A 13 9.86 -15.69 0.32
C TYR A 13 10.19 -15.09 1.70
N CYS A 14 11.48 -14.82 1.91
CA CYS A 14 11.94 -14.06 3.08
C CYS A 14 11.82 -12.56 2.80
N ILE A 15 10.64 -12.00 3.02
CA ILE A 15 10.40 -10.55 2.93
C ILE A 15 10.48 -9.91 4.32
N ASN A 16 10.99 -8.68 4.39
CA ASN A 16 10.90 -7.88 5.60
C ASN A 16 9.50 -7.24 5.69
N LYS A 17 8.66 -7.77 6.59
CA LYS A 17 7.27 -7.32 6.76
C LYS A 17 7.17 -5.91 7.34
N ASP A 18 8.22 -5.40 7.98
CA ASP A 18 8.29 -4.03 8.50
C ASP A 18 8.70 -3.01 7.42
N GLN A 19 9.04 -3.48 6.22
CA GLN A 19 9.52 -2.66 5.10
C GLN A 19 8.71 -2.89 3.82
N ILE A 20 7.39 -2.76 3.92
CA ILE A 20 6.48 -2.84 2.77
C ILE A 20 6.24 -1.44 2.21
N PHE A 21 6.53 -1.27 0.92
CA PHE A 21 6.38 -0.01 0.19
C PHE A 21 5.38 -0.16 -0.96
N VAL A 22 4.59 0.88 -1.23
CA VAL A 22 3.61 0.86 -2.33
C VAL A 22 3.79 2.09 -3.22
N VAL A 23 3.80 1.88 -4.53
CA VAL A 23 3.95 2.93 -5.53
C VAL A 23 2.82 2.89 -6.55
N GLY A 24 2.40 4.06 -7.04
CA GLY A 24 1.35 4.16 -8.05
C GLY A 24 1.40 5.45 -8.86
N HIS A 25 0.99 5.37 -10.12
CA HIS A 25 0.88 6.50 -11.05
C HIS A 25 -0.57 6.64 -11.57
N SER A 26 -1.05 7.87 -11.76
CA SER A 26 -2.41 8.16 -12.28
C SER A 26 -3.50 7.52 -11.41
N LEU A 27 -4.31 6.59 -11.94
CA LEU A 27 -5.27 5.82 -11.14
C LEU A 27 -4.58 4.97 -10.06
N GLY A 28 -3.36 4.49 -10.33
CA GLY A 28 -2.55 3.78 -9.36
C GLY A 28 -2.16 4.66 -8.18
N ALA A 29 -1.91 5.95 -8.39
CA ALA A 29 -1.62 6.90 -7.31
C ALA A 29 -2.83 7.08 -6.38
N TRP A 30 -4.04 7.16 -6.93
CA TRP A 30 -5.27 7.16 -6.14
C TRP A 30 -5.44 5.87 -5.32
N PHE A 31 -5.11 4.72 -5.91
CA PHE A 31 -5.16 3.45 -5.20
C PHE A 31 -4.10 3.38 -4.10
N THR A 32 -2.87 3.82 -4.35
CA THR A 32 -1.79 3.89 -3.35
C THR A 32 -2.19 4.75 -2.15
N ASN A 33 -2.80 5.91 -2.38
CA ASN A 33 -3.30 6.78 -1.32
C ASN A 33 -4.45 6.13 -0.53
N SER A 34 -5.41 5.52 -1.22
CA SER A 34 -6.55 4.87 -0.55
C SER A 34 -6.14 3.62 0.23
N LEU A 35 -5.21 2.83 -0.32
CA LEU A 35 -4.71 1.61 0.31
C LEU A 35 -3.87 1.93 1.56
N SER A 36 -2.99 2.93 1.50
CA SER A 36 -2.22 3.37 2.67
C SER A 36 -3.10 3.94 3.77
N CYS A 37 -4.22 4.57 3.42
CA CYS A 37 -5.23 5.01 4.40
C CYS A 37 -5.91 3.84 5.13
N ALA A 38 -6.06 2.68 4.46
CA ALA A 38 -6.73 1.49 5.01
C ALA A 38 -5.78 0.45 5.63
N ARG A 39 -4.47 0.55 5.37
CA ARG A 39 -3.42 -0.40 5.79
C ARG A 39 -2.16 0.33 6.26
N GLY A 40 -2.35 1.48 6.93
CA GLY A 40 -1.25 2.32 7.41
C GLY A 40 -0.40 1.66 8.50
N ASP A 41 -0.93 0.62 9.14
CA ASP A 41 -0.25 -0.25 10.09
C ASP A 41 0.74 -1.22 9.43
N VAL A 42 0.50 -1.58 8.17
CA VAL A 42 1.34 -2.52 7.40
C VAL A 42 2.28 -1.80 6.43
N ILE A 43 1.83 -0.70 5.82
CA ILE A 43 2.58 0.01 4.77
C ILE A 43 3.52 1.03 5.40
N ARG A 44 4.83 0.83 5.21
CA ARG A 44 5.87 1.69 5.79
C ARG A 44 5.97 3.05 5.12
N ALA A 45 5.87 3.11 3.79
CA ALA A 45 5.82 4.36 3.03
C ALA A 45 5.20 4.16 1.64
N ILE A 46 4.82 5.28 1.02
CA ILE A 46 4.23 5.30 -0.32
C ILE A 46 4.94 6.26 -1.28
N GLY A 47 4.88 5.93 -2.57
CA GLY A 47 5.18 6.83 -3.68
C GLY A 47 3.96 7.04 -4.57
N SER A 48 3.34 8.21 -4.52
CA SER A 48 2.14 8.54 -5.28
C SER A 48 2.44 9.63 -6.30
N VAL A 49 2.22 9.36 -7.59
CA VAL A 49 2.58 10.28 -8.68
C VAL A 49 1.39 10.56 -9.59
N GLY A 50 1.04 11.84 -9.76
CA GLY A 50 0.04 12.26 -10.75
C GLY A 50 -1.38 11.74 -10.50
N GLY A 51 -1.76 11.48 -9.24
CA GLY A 51 -3.11 11.05 -8.86
C GLY A 51 -3.56 11.65 -7.52
N GLY A 52 -4.88 11.72 -7.33
CA GLY A 52 -5.49 12.31 -6.14
C GLY A 52 -5.59 11.34 -4.95
N THR A 53 -6.19 11.80 -3.85
CA THR A 53 -6.49 10.98 -2.67
C THR A 53 -7.98 11.01 -2.36
N THR A 54 -8.46 10.05 -1.55
CA THR A 54 -9.76 10.16 -0.87
C THR A 54 -9.62 11.05 0.37
N ILE A 55 -10.55 11.99 0.57
CA ILE A 55 -10.63 12.82 1.78
C ILE A 55 -11.51 12.07 2.78
N ASN A 56 -10.94 11.11 3.50
CA ASN A 56 -11.58 10.38 4.58
C ASN A 56 -10.64 10.30 5.79
N ARG A 57 -11.18 10.02 6.98
CA ARG A 57 -10.33 9.66 8.12
C ARG A 57 -9.72 8.29 7.87
N CYS A 58 -8.39 8.27 7.78
CA CYS A 58 -7.63 7.02 7.79
C CYS A 58 -7.70 6.41 9.19
N SER A 59 -7.83 5.09 9.25
CA SER A 59 -8.00 4.31 10.48
C SER A 59 -6.86 3.34 10.64
#